data_AF-A0A845B8K2-F1
#
_entry.id   AF-A0A845B8K2-F1
#
_cell.length_a   1.000
_cell.length_b   1.000
_cell.length_c   1.000
_cell.angle_alpha   90.00
_cell.angle_beta   90.00
_cell.angle_gamma   90.00
#
_symmetry.space_group_name_H-M   'P 1'
#
loop_
_entity.id
_entity.type
_entity.pdbx_description
1 polymer ?
#
loop_
_entity_poly.entity_id
_entity_poly.type
_entity_poly.pdbx_seq_one_letter_code
_entity_poly.pdbx_strand_id
1 'polypeptide(L)' 'MSPTRVFFVIFSGLIALVGLLGAGTSVEGPFTLFCLSLFLFGVLFALFLVKRSFDEAETAPRA' A
#
# COMPACT_ATOMS: atom_id res chain seq x y z
N MET A 1 -6.25 15.69 -4.60
CA MET A 1 -6.30 14.23 -4.79
C MET A 1 -7.73 13.79 -5.03
N SER A 2 -7.99 12.91 -6.01
CA SER A 2 -9.32 12.36 -6.23
C SER A 2 -9.76 11.51 -5.01
N PRO A 3 -11.03 11.58 -4.55
CA PRO A 3 -11.57 10.77 -3.45
C PRO A 3 -11.29 9.27 -3.62
N THR A 4 -11.32 8.79 -4.85
CA THR A 4 -11.03 7.40 -5.21
C THR A 4 -9.60 6.99 -4.83
N ARG A 5 -8.61 7.89 -4.98
CA ARG A 5 -7.21 7.56 -4.62
C ARG A 5 -7.03 7.46 -3.12
N VAL A 6 -7.68 8.34 -2.35
CA VAL A 6 -7.64 8.29 -0.88
C VAL A 6 -8.21 6.96 -0.38
N PHE A 7 -9.33 6.52 -0.97
CA PHE A 7 -9.90 5.20 -0.70
C PHE A 7 -8.90 4.06 -0.97
N PHE A 8 -8.24 4.06 -2.14
CA PHE A 8 -7.26 3.02 -2.48
C PHE A 8 -6.04 3.01 -1.54
N VAL A 9 -5.55 4.17 -1.11
CA VAL A 9 -4.44 4.27 -0.15
C VAL A 9 -4.86 3.70 1.21
N ILE A 10 -6.02 4.12 1.73
CA ILE A 10 -6.53 3.62 3.01
C ILE A 10 -6.79 2.12 2.94
N PHE A 11 -7.44 1.64 1.88
CA PHE A 11 -7.73 0.23 1.68
C PHE A 11 -6.45 -0.62 1.56
N SER A 12 -5.45 -0.14 0.82
CA SER A 12 -4.15 -0.81 0.73
C SER A 12 -3.41 -0.84 2.07
N GLY A 13 -3.46 0.25 2.84
CA GLY A 13 -2.93 0.30 4.21
C GLY A 13 -3.63 -0.68 5.15
N LEU A 14 -4.95 -0.83 5.06
CA LEU A 14 -5.71 -1.81 5.82
C LEU A 14 -5.32 -3.25 5.46
N ILE A 15 -5.17 -3.55 4.16
CA ILE A 15 -4.69 -4.87 3.71
C ILE A 15 -3.28 -5.15 4.26
N ALA A 16 -2.39 -4.16 4.22
CA ALA A 16 -1.04 -4.30 4.76
C ALA A 16 -1.05 -4.59 6.27
N LEU A 17 -1.87 -3.87 7.04
CA LEU A 17 -2.01 -4.09 8.49
C LEU A 17 -2.59 -5.47 8.81
N VAL A 18 -3.59 -5.93 8.05
CA VAL A 18 -4.17 -7.28 8.22
C VAL A 18 -3.14 -8.35 7.86
N GLY A 19 -2.36 -8.16 6.79
CA GLY A 19 -1.24 -9.03 6.44
C GLY A 19 -0.18 -9.10 7.54
N LEU A 20 0.19 -7.96 8.12
CA LEU A 20 1.17 -7.90 9.22
C LEU A 20 0.67 -8.61 10.49
N LEU A 21 -0.61 -8.42 10.84
CA LEU A 21 -1.27 -9.14 11.93
C LEU A 21 -1.30 -10.65 11.68
N GLY A 22 -1.63 -11.07 10.45
CA GLY A 22 -1.63 -12.48 10.05
C GLY A 22 -0.24 -13.11 10.11
N ALA A 23 0.82 -12.38 9.71
CA ALA A 23 2.19 -12.85 9.87
C ALA A 23 2.55 -13.05 11.35
N GLY A 24 2.12 -12.14 12.23
CA GLY A 24 2.40 -12.23 13.66
C GLY A 24 1.70 -13.38 14.39
N THR A 25 0.56 -13.85 13.88
CA THR A 25 -0.19 -14.97 14.47
C THR A 25 0.09 -16.32 13.80
N SER A 26 0.78 -16.31 12.65
CA SER A 26 1.11 -17.51 11.90
C SER A 26 2.21 -18.35 12.56
N VAL A 27 1.93 -19.66 12.71
CA VAL A 27 2.92 -20.67 13.17
C VAL A 27 3.56 -21.38 11.98
N GLU A 28 2.94 -21.29 10.80
CA GLU A 28 3.35 -21.99 9.57
C GLU A 28 4.11 -21.04 8.62
N GLY A 29 5.37 -21.37 8.34
CA GLY A 29 6.29 -20.54 7.54
C GLY A 29 5.77 -20.08 6.16
N PRO A 30 5.06 -20.90 5.37
CA PRO A 30 4.53 -20.46 4.07
C PRO A 30 3.47 -19.35 4.18
N PHE A 31 2.62 -19.41 5.21
CA PHE A 31 1.58 -18.41 5.46
C PHE A 31 2.21 -17.10 5.97
N THR A 32 3.25 -17.20 6.81
CA THR A 32 4.04 -16.04 7.23
C THR A 32 4.63 -15.29 6.04
N LEU A 33 5.27 -16.00 5.10
CA LEU A 33 5.87 -15.41 3.90
C LEU A 33 4.83 -14.73 2.99
N PHE A 34 3.65 -15.34 2.84
CA PHE A 34 2.55 -14.73 2.09
C PHE A 34 2.06 -13.44 2.74
N CYS A 35 1.80 -13.47 4.04
CA CYS A 35 1.40 -12.31 4.83
C CYS A 35 2.42 -11.16 4.79
N LEU A 36 3.71 -11.49 4.83
CA LEU A 36 4.81 -10.52 4.75
C LEU A 36 4.95 -9.93 3.34
N SER A 37 4.70 -10.74 2.31
CA SER A 37 4.64 -10.29 0.91
C SER A 37 3.45 -9.35 0.67
N LEU A 38 2.28 -9.65 1.26
CA LEU A 38 1.11 -8.77 1.23
C LEU A 38 1.37 -7.43 1.92
N PHE A 39 2.02 -7.45 3.08
CA PHE A 39 2.43 -6.24 3.79
C PHE A 39 3.38 -5.41 2.92
N LEU A 40 4.44 -6.03 2.39
CA LEU A 40 5.42 -5.37 1.54
C LEU A 40 4.77 -4.77 0.28
N PHE A 41 3.89 -5.52 -0.37
CA PHE A 41 3.13 -5.06 -1.54
C PHE A 41 2.28 -3.84 -1.20
N GLY A 42 1.53 -3.86 -0.10
CA GLY A 42 0.69 -2.73 0.31
C GLY A 42 1.50 -1.47 0.60
N VAL A 43 2.66 -1.60 1.25
CA VAL A 43 3.58 -0.47 1.51
C VAL A 43 4.14 0.10 0.21
N LEU A 44 4.66 -0.75 -0.68
CA LEU A 44 5.21 -0.32 -1.97
C LEU A 44 4.13 0.32 -2.85
N PHE A 45 2.91 -0.21 -2.84
CA PHE A 45 1.79 0.35 -3.58
C PHE A 45 1.37 1.73 -3.06
N ALA A 46 1.32 1.91 -1.73
CA ALA A 46 1.05 3.21 -1.12
C ALA A 46 2.14 4.24 -1.50
N LEU A 47 3.41 3.86 -1.42
CA LEU A 47 4.54 4.71 -1.84
C LEU A 47 4.47 5.06 -3.32
N PHE A 48 4.09 4.12 -4.18
CA PHE A 48 3.91 4.35 -5.61
C PHE A 48 2.81 5.38 -5.89
N LEU A 49 1.66 5.29 -5.19
CA LEU A 49 0.57 6.26 -5.32
C LEU A 49 0.97 7.66 -4.86
N VAL A 50 1.74 7.75 -3.77
CA VAL A 50 2.29 9.02 -3.29
C VAL A 50 3.23 9.61 -4.35
N LYS A 51 4.19 8.82 -4.85
CA LYS A 51 5.15 9.26 -5.88
C LYS A 51 4.45 9.74 -7.14
N ARG A 52 3.51 8.94 -7.68
CA ARG A 52 2.72 9.30 -8.85
C ARG A 52 1.95 10.61 -8.66
N SER A 53 1.51 10.91 -7.43
CA SER A 53 0.79 12.16 -7.16
C SER A 53 1.70 13.38 -7.17
N PHE A 54 2.97 13.23 -6.79
CA PHE A 54 3.99 14.26 -6.97
C PHE A 54 4.35 14.42 -8.44
N ASP A 55 4.55 13.32 -9.17
CA ASP A 55 4.85 13.35 -10.61
C ASP A 55 3.74 14.06 -11.40
N GLU A 56 2.47 13.82 -11.07
CA GLU A 56 1.32 14.50 -11.68
C GLU A 56 1.25 15.99 -11.31
N ALA A 57 1.74 16.40 -10.14
CA ALA A 57 1.79 17.80 -9.72
C ALA A 57 2.94 18.56 -10.39
N GLU A 58 4.06 17.88 -10.65
CA GLU A 58 5.23 18.44 -11.32
C GLU A 58 5.02 18.57 -12.84
N THR A 59 4.24 17.65 -13.43
CA THR A 59 3.86 17.70 -14.85
C THR A 59 2.65 18.57 -15.13
N ALA A 60 1.94 19.06 -14.10
CA ALA A 60 0.86 20.01 -14.28
C ALA A 60 1.42 21.34 -14.83
N PRO A 61 0.90 21.86 -15.96
CA PRO A 61 1.36 23.13 -16.49
C PRO A 61 1.13 24.22 -15.44
N ARG A 62 2.22 24.89 -15.02
CA ARG A 62 2.13 26.10 -14.20
C ARG A 62 1.42 27.14 -15.05
N ALA A 63 0.15 27.39 -14.73
CA ALA A 63 -0.65 28.49 -15.27
C ALA A 63 -0.20 29.82 -14.65
#